data_AF-A0A8B9U0H4-F1
#
_entry.id   AF-A0A8B9U0H4-F1
#
_cell.length_a   1.000
_cell.length_b   1.000
_cell.length_c   1.000
_cell.angle_alpha   90.00
_cell.angle_beta   90.00
_cell.angle_gamma   90.00
#
_symmetry.space_group_name_H-M   'P 1'
#
loop_
_entity.id
_entity.type
_entity.pdbx_description
1 polymer ?
#
loop_
_entity_poly.entity_id
_entity_poly.type
_entity_poly.pdbx_seq_one_letter_code
_entity_poly.pdbx_strand_id
1 'polypeptide(L)'
;FFSFFTCAVLPGLIPFICFQCSVTAEARCKLVSWLIPVHRHLGVSFEALCLAVNTLDRFLATTPVAADCFQLLGVTALLIACKQVEVHPPSVKQLLALCCDAFSRQQLCNLECIVLHKLGFSLAAPTVSFFLEHFTRVRMEEPGADAGEASDAGILARGVAELSLADYAFTKYAPSLLAAGSLGLADRLLRHRRPLDLRVSGYREGLLRGCMAELQLLVALNEQSLRKQKEKKKKKRKKKREKKEKKGALITV
;
A
#
# COMPACT_ATOMS: atom_id res chain seq x y z
N PHE A 1 -6.04 0.44 -32.69
CA PHE A 1 -5.39 -0.26 -31.55
C PHE A 1 -5.93 0.18 -30.18
N PHE A 2 -7.18 0.64 -30.13
CA PHE A 2 -7.99 0.86 -28.94
C PHE A 2 -9.27 0.04 -29.16
N SER A 3 -9.48 -1.00 -28.36
CA SER A 3 -10.73 -1.77 -28.14
C SER A 3 -10.41 -3.24 -27.91
N PHE A 4 -10.36 -3.65 -26.65
CA PHE A 4 -10.58 -5.05 -26.25
C PHE A 4 -11.37 -5.15 -24.94
N PHE A 5 -12.27 -4.19 -24.69
CA PHE A 5 -13.24 -4.24 -23.59
C PHE A 5 -14.65 -3.92 -24.10
N THR A 6 -15.08 -4.60 -25.16
CA THR A 6 -16.52 -4.77 -25.43
C THR A 6 -16.92 -6.14 -24.94
N CYS A 7 -17.41 -6.13 -23.71
CA CYS A 7 -18.03 -7.25 -23.00
C CYS A 7 -19.30 -7.65 -23.77
N ALA A 8 -19.22 -8.68 -24.61
CA ALA A 8 -20.41 -9.37 -25.10
C ALA A 8 -20.83 -10.38 -24.02
N VAL A 9 -21.73 -9.98 -23.11
CA VAL A 9 -22.21 -10.87 -22.02
C VAL A 9 -23.73 -10.95 -22.03
N LEU A 10 -24.20 -12.19 -21.97
CA LEU A 10 -25.60 -12.61 -21.99
C LEU A 10 -26.45 -11.96 -20.86
N PRO A 11 -27.77 -11.73 -21.07
CA PRO A 11 -28.62 -10.89 -20.23
C PRO A 11 -28.92 -11.39 -18.80
N GLY A 12 -28.34 -12.51 -18.34
CA GLY A 12 -28.63 -13.13 -17.03
C GLY A 12 -27.49 -13.11 -16.00
N LEU A 13 -26.26 -12.74 -16.40
CA LEU A 13 -25.06 -12.84 -15.53
C LEU A 13 -24.68 -11.53 -14.83
N ILE A 14 -25.28 -10.42 -15.25
CA ILE A 14 -24.96 -9.05 -14.77
C ILE A 14 -25.17 -8.89 -13.25
N PRO A 15 -26.26 -9.39 -12.63
CA PRO A 15 -26.48 -9.20 -11.18
C PRO A 15 -25.43 -9.94 -10.33
N PHE A 16 -25.05 -11.15 -10.75
CA PHE A 16 -24.14 -12.01 -10.02
C PHE A 16 -22.68 -11.52 -10.13
N ILE A 17 -22.25 -11.09 -11.32
CA ILE A 17 -20.91 -10.52 -11.54
C ILE A 17 -20.75 -9.21 -10.76
N CYS A 18 -21.74 -8.31 -10.80
CA CYS A 18 -21.68 -7.06 -10.04
C CYS A 18 -21.66 -7.29 -8.51
N PHE A 19 -22.42 -8.28 -8.02
CA PHE A 19 -22.39 -8.65 -6.60
C PHE A 19 -21.01 -9.20 -6.19
N GLN A 20 -20.45 -10.13 -6.97
CA GLN A 20 -19.09 -10.64 -6.76
C GLN A 20 -18.04 -9.53 -6.82
N CYS A 21 -18.15 -8.56 -7.75
CA CYS A 21 -17.27 -7.39 -7.82
C CYS A 21 -17.37 -6.52 -6.55
N SER A 22 -18.58 -6.27 -6.04
CA SER A 22 -18.78 -5.47 -4.82
C SER A 22 -18.22 -6.16 -3.56
N VAL A 23 -18.48 -7.46 -3.41
CA VAL A 23 -17.98 -8.28 -2.28
C VAL A 23 -16.46 -8.37 -2.34
N THR A 24 -15.89 -8.53 -3.54
CA THR A 24 -14.43 -8.58 -3.74
C THR A 24 -13.78 -7.22 -3.45
N ALA A 25 -14.41 -6.11 -3.83
CA ALA A 25 -13.89 -4.76 -3.56
C ALA A 25 -13.83 -4.48 -2.05
N GLU A 26 -14.90 -4.77 -1.31
CA GLU A 26 -14.93 -4.55 0.15
C GLU A 26 -13.93 -5.47 0.88
N ALA A 27 -13.89 -6.76 0.52
CA ALA A 27 -12.95 -7.72 1.10
C ALA A 27 -11.50 -7.32 0.81
N ARG A 28 -11.22 -6.84 -0.41
CA ARG A 28 -9.91 -6.30 -0.82
C ARG A 28 -9.56 -5.05 -0.01
N CYS A 29 -10.47 -4.10 0.19
CA CYS A 29 -10.24 -2.92 1.03
C CYS A 29 -9.89 -3.30 2.47
N LYS A 30 -10.61 -4.24 3.08
CA LYS A 30 -10.33 -4.75 4.43
C LYS A 30 -8.96 -5.44 4.50
N LEU A 31 -8.65 -6.27 3.51
CA LEU A 31 -7.39 -7.00 3.44
C LEU A 31 -6.19 -6.07 3.28
N VAL A 32 -6.24 -5.11 2.35
CA VAL A 32 -5.15 -4.14 2.15
C VAL A 32 -5.01 -3.20 3.35
N SER A 33 -6.12 -2.76 3.94
CA SER A 33 -6.11 -2.00 5.21
C SER A 33 -5.42 -2.76 6.34
N TRP A 34 -5.53 -4.08 6.36
CA TRP A 34 -4.83 -4.96 7.30
C TRP A 34 -3.36 -5.19 6.91
N LEU A 35 -3.04 -5.29 5.61
CA LEU A 35 -1.65 -5.45 5.15
C LEU A 35 -0.77 -4.23 5.46
N ILE A 36 -1.31 -3.01 5.45
CA ILE A 36 -0.60 -1.76 5.79
C ILE A 36 0.10 -1.83 7.18
N PRO A 37 -0.60 -2.10 8.30
CA PRO A 37 0.08 -2.28 9.58
C PRO A 37 0.96 -3.54 9.64
N VAL A 38 0.66 -4.58 8.84
CA VAL A 38 1.46 -5.82 8.78
C VAL A 38 2.84 -5.59 8.18
N HIS A 39 2.95 -4.98 6.98
CA HIS A 39 4.28 -4.75 6.38
C HIS A 39 5.14 -3.84 7.28
N ARG A 40 4.52 -2.83 7.93
CA ARG A 40 5.19 -1.98 8.92
C ARG A 40 5.63 -2.75 10.17
N HIS A 41 4.88 -3.77 10.60
CA HIS A 41 5.26 -4.61 11.73
C HIS A 41 6.43 -5.53 11.39
N LEU A 42 6.43 -6.09 10.19
CA LEU A 42 7.50 -6.96 9.67
C LEU A 42 8.76 -6.17 9.26
N GLY A 43 8.65 -4.85 9.09
CA GLY A 43 9.76 -4.02 8.58
C GLY A 43 9.98 -4.16 7.08
N VAL A 44 8.97 -4.64 6.35
CA VAL A 44 8.97 -4.82 4.90
C VAL A 44 8.77 -3.48 4.20
N SER A 45 9.46 -3.29 3.07
CA SER A 45 9.45 -2.05 2.29
C SER A 45 8.05 -1.70 1.75
N PHE A 46 7.88 -0.43 1.40
CA PHE A 46 6.68 0.04 0.73
C PHE A 46 6.57 -0.51 -0.70
N GLU A 47 7.71 -0.79 -1.35
CA GLU A 47 7.77 -1.43 -2.66
C GLU A 47 7.15 -2.83 -2.62
N ALA A 48 7.57 -3.65 -1.65
CA ALA A 48 7.00 -4.99 -1.46
C ALA A 48 5.49 -4.94 -1.17
N LEU A 49 5.01 -3.96 -0.39
CA LEU A 49 3.56 -3.77 -0.21
C LEU A 49 2.86 -3.45 -1.53
N CYS A 50 3.40 -2.54 -2.34
CA CYS A 50 2.82 -2.18 -3.64
C CYS A 50 2.76 -3.39 -4.59
N LEU A 51 3.83 -4.17 -4.67
CA LEU A 51 3.89 -5.40 -5.47
C LEU A 51 2.93 -6.48 -4.95
N ALA A 52 2.79 -6.61 -3.62
CA ALA A 52 1.84 -7.54 -3.01
C ALA A 52 0.40 -7.16 -3.38
N VAL A 53 0.04 -5.88 -3.32
CA VAL A 53 -1.28 -5.39 -3.73
C VAL A 53 -1.50 -5.59 -5.23
N ASN A 54 -0.49 -5.34 -6.08
CA ASN A 54 -0.58 -5.62 -7.51
C ASN A 54 -0.83 -7.12 -7.81
N THR A 55 -0.09 -7.99 -7.12
CA THR A 55 -0.22 -9.45 -7.22
C THR A 55 -1.61 -9.90 -6.77
N LEU A 56 -2.09 -9.39 -5.64
CA LEU A 56 -3.42 -9.63 -5.10
C LEU A 56 -4.52 -9.23 -6.10
N ASP A 57 -4.49 -7.98 -6.56
CA ASP A 57 -5.53 -7.42 -7.43
C ASP A 57 -5.60 -8.17 -8.77
N ARG A 58 -4.44 -8.52 -9.37
CA ARG A 58 -4.39 -9.32 -10.61
C ARG A 58 -4.88 -10.75 -10.41
N PHE A 59 -4.58 -11.37 -9.27
CA PHE A 59 -5.05 -12.72 -8.98
C PHE A 59 -6.58 -12.75 -8.77
N LEU A 60 -7.12 -11.78 -8.02
CA LEU A 60 -8.56 -11.64 -7.78
C LEU A 60 -9.34 -11.28 -9.05
N ALA A 61 -8.70 -10.62 -10.03
CA ALA A 61 -9.34 -10.32 -11.30
C ALA A 61 -9.68 -11.57 -12.13
N THR A 62 -8.97 -12.69 -11.93
CA THR A 62 -9.16 -13.92 -12.72
C THR A 62 -9.60 -15.12 -11.89
N THR A 63 -9.59 -15.01 -10.57
CA THR A 63 -9.77 -16.15 -9.67
C THR A 63 -10.75 -15.78 -8.55
N PRO A 64 -11.91 -16.44 -8.46
CA PRO A 64 -12.79 -16.29 -7.31
C PRO A 64 -12.12 -16.91 -6.08
N VAL A 65 -12.19 -16.20 -4.95
CA VAL A 65 -11.57 -16.62 -3.69
C VAL A 65 -12.62 -16.57 -2.59
N ALA A 66 -12.69 -17.63 -1.79
CA ALA A 66 -13.59 -17.68 -0.64
C ALA A 66 -13.14 -16.69 0.44
N ALA A 67 -14.10 -16.08 1.15
CA ALA A 67 -13.84 -14.99 2.11
C ALA A 67 -12.86 -15.38 3.23
N ASP A 68 -12.92 -16.62 3.69
CA ASP A 68 -12.04 -17.22 4.68
C ASP A 68 -10.58 -17.36 4.19
N CYS A 69 -10.37 -17.43 2.88
CA CYS A 69 -9.04 -17.55 2.27
C CYS A 69 -8.35 -16.22 1.96
N PHE A 70 -9.02 -15.06 2.15
CA PHE A 70 -8.45 -13.75 1.80
C PHE A 70 -7.17 -13.41 2.59
N GLN A 71 -7.13 -13.74 3.88
CA GLN A 71 -5.93 -13.50 4.68
C GLN A 71 -4.75 -14.35 4.20
N LEU A 72 -4.99 -15.64 3.88
CA LEU A 72 -3.98 -16.53 3.31
C LEU A 72 -3.47 -15.97 1.98
N LEU A 73 -4.35 -15.51 1.10
CA LEU A 73 -3.97 -14.86 -0.16
C LEU A 73 -3.13 -13.59 0.08
N GLY A 74 -3.53 -12.75 1.02
CA GLY A 74 -2.80 -11.52 1.35
C GLY A 74 -1.37 -11.78 1.83
N VAL A 75 -1.17 -12.72 2.76
CA VAL A 75 0.18 -13.08 3.22
C VAL A 75 0.98 -13.82 2.15
N THR A 76 0.33 -14.57 1.26
CA THR A 76 0.97 -15.23 0.12
C THR A 76 1.46 -14.20 -0.91
N ALA A 77 0.63 -13.23 -1.26
CA ALA A 77 1.01 -12.12 -2.14
C ALA A 77 2.16 -11.30 -1.54
N LEU A 78 2.13 -11.06 -0.23
CA LEU A 78 3.23 -10.40 0.48
C LEU A 78 4.52 -11.23 0.46
N LEU A 79 4.44 -12.55 0.65
CA LEU A 79 5.61 -13.44 0.55
C LEU A 79 6.25 -13.37 -0.83
N ILE A 80 5.44 -13.46 -1.89
CA ILE A 80 5.90 -13.40 -3.28
C ILE A 80 6.62 -12.07 -3.53
N ALA A 81 5.98 -10.95 -3.17
CA ALA A 81 6.58 -9.63 -3.32
C ALA A 81 7.88 -9.48 -2.52
N CYS A 82 7.93 -9.96 -1.27
CA CYS A 82 9.14 -9.90 -0.45
C CYS A 82 10.29 -10.71 -1.07
N LYS A 83 10.00 -11.89 -1.64
CA LYS A 83 11.02 -12.68 -2.35
C LYS A 83 11.60 -11.97 -3.57
N GLN A 84 10.92 -10.98 -4.14
CA GLN A 84 11.41 -10.21 -5.28
C GLN A 84 12.32 -9.05 -4.87
N VAL A 85 11.98 -8.32 -3.81
CA VAL A 85 12.63 -7.01 -3.53
C VAL A 85 13.28 -6.91 -2.15
N GLU A 86 12.98 -7.81 -1.21
CA GLU A 86 13.59 -7.79 0.12
C GLU A 86 14.86 -8.64 0.17
N VAL A 87 15.90 -8.11 0.81
CA VAL A 87 17.13 -8.86 1.10
C VAL A 87 16.84 -10.03 2.05
N HIS A 88 15.92 -9.81 3.00
CA HIS A 88 15.53 -10.78 4.02
C HIS A 88 14.01 -10.91 4.10
N PRO A 89 13.39 -11.73 3.22
CA PRO A 89 11.95 -11.93 3.24
C PRO A 89 11.49 -12.60 4.55
N PRO A 90 10.25 -12.31 5.02
CA PRO A 90 9.71 -12.94 6.22
C PRO A 90 9.55 -14.45 6.01
N SER A 91 9.81 -15.22 7.06
CA SER A 91 9.60 -16.68 7.02
C SER A 91 8.11 -17.03 6.93
N VAL A 92 7.80 -18.18 6.33
CA VAL A 92 6.43 -18.71 6.28
C VAL A 92 5.81 -18.79 7.67
N LYS A 93 6.59 -19.17 8.69
CA LYS A 93 6.12 -19.24 10.08
C LYS A 93 5.72 -17.86 10.62
N GLN A 94 6.50 -16.82 10.34
CA GLN A 94 6.14 -15.45 10.76
C GLN A 94 4.86 -14.96 10.07
N LEU A 95 4.66 -15.30 8.80
CA LEU A 95 3.45 -14.93 8.06
C LEU A 95 2.20 -15.65 8.57
N LEU A 96 2.30 -16.94 8.86
CA LEU A 96 1.17 -17.73 9.40
C LEU A 96 0.77 -17.27 10.80
N ALA A 97 1.74 -16.88 11.64
CA ALA A 97 1.47 -16.33 12.97
C ALA A 97 0.61 -15.05 12.92
N LEU A 98 0.69 -14.25 11.83
CA LEU A 98 -0.17 -13.08 11.63
C LEU A 98 -1.63 -13.44 11.36
N CYS A 99 -1.86 -14.65 10.87
CA CYS A 99 -3.18 -15.23 10.62
C CYS A 99 -3.65 -16.09 11.80
N CYS A 100 -3.08 -15.91 13.00
CA CYS A 100 -3.34 -16.72 14.18
C CYS A 100 -3.17 -18.23 13.93
N ASP A 101 -2.23 -18.60 13.05
CA ASP A 101 -1.98 -19.99 12.64
C ASP A 101 -3.24 -20.73 12.12
N ALA A 102 -4.21 -19.98 11.57
CA ALA A 102 -5.42 -20.54 10.96
C ALA A 102 -5.12 -21.38 9.69
N PHE A 103 -3.93 -21.24 9.13
CA PHE A 103 -3.50 -21.94 7.92
C PHE A 103 -2.20 -22.71 8.15
N SER A 104 -2.04 -23.81 7.42
CA SER A 104 -0.82 -24.61 7.43
C SER A 104 0.24 -24.08 6.46
N ARG A 105 1.49 -24.45 6.69
CA ARG A 105 2.61 -24.21 5.75
C ARG A 105 2.30 -24.74 4.36
N GLN A 106 1.69 -25.92 4.27
CA GLN A 106 1.38 -26.55 2.99
C GLN A 106 0.32 -25.75 2.22
N GLN A 107 -0.71 -25.22 2.90
CA GLN A 107 -1.71 -24.36 2.27
C GLN A 107 -1.07 -23.09 1.68
N LEU A 108 -0.18 -22.44 2.44
CA LEU A 108 0.52 -21.24 1.96
C LEU A 108 1.44 -21.55 0.77
N CYS A 109 2.23 -22.62 0.84
CA CYS A 109 3.12 -23.01 -0.26
C CYS A 109 2.34 -23.42 -1.52
N ASN A 110 1.22 -24.14 -1.36
CA ASN A 110 0.37 -24.49 -2.49
C ASN A 110 -0.26 -23.25 -3.13
N LEU A 111 -0.75 -22.31 -2.33
CA LEU A 111 -1.32 -21.07 -2.85
C LEU A 111 -0.27 -20.21 -3.55
N GLU A 112 0.96 -20.16 -3.04
CA GLU A 112 2.08 -19.50 -3.70
C GLU A 112 2.29 -20.05 -5.12
N CYS A 113 2.35 -21.37 -5.28
CA CYS A 113 2.49 -22.00 -6.59
C CYS A 113 1.32 -21.65 -7.52
N ILE A 114 0.08 -21.66 -7.02
CA ILE A 114 -1.13 -21.33 -7.78
C ILE A 114 -1.09 -19.88 -8.26
N VAL A 115 -0.75 -18.94 -7.37
CA VAL A 115 -0.65 -17.51 -7.72
C VAL A 115 0.41 -17.30 -8.80
N LEU A 116 1.60 -17.88 -8.64
CA LEU A 116 2.69 -17.76 -9.61
C LEU A 116 2.30 -18.32 -10.99
N HIS A 117 1.65 -19.49 -11.03
CA HIS A 117 1.19 -20.10 -12.28
C HIS A 117 0.08 -19.28 -12.94
N LYS A 118 -0.89 -18.78 -12.16
CA LYS A 118 -1.98 -17.94 -12.68
C LYS A 118 -1.49 -16.63 -13.27
N LEU A 119 -0.44 -16.05 -12.71
CA LEU A 119 0.18 -14.83 -13.22
C LEU A 119 1.26 -15.07 -14.28
N GLY A 120 1.50 -16.34 -14.66
CA GLY A 120 2.55 -16.71 -15.63
C GLY A 120 3.94 -16.22 -15.22
N PHE A 121 4.22 -16.16 -13.92
CA PHE A 121 5.47 -15.60 -13.35
C PHE A 121 5.76 -14.13 -13.77
N SER A 122 4.79 -13.42 -14.35
CA SER A 122 4.92 -12.00 -14.66
C SER A 122 4.66 -11.18 -13.41
N LEU A 123 5.69 -10.99 -12.59
CA LEU A 123 5.60 -10.32 -11.28
C LEU A 123 6.10 -8.86 -11.27
N ALA A 124 6.73 -8.42 -12.36
CA ALA A 124 7.15 -7.03 -12.50
C ALA A 124 5.93 -6.12 -12.75
N ALA A 125 5.85 -5.01 -12.03
CA ALA A 125 4.80 -4.01 -12.23
C ALA A 125 5.33 -2.62 -11.88
N PRO A 126 4.87 -1.55 -12.58
CA PRO A 126 5.11 -0.19 -12.12
C PRO A 126 4.40 0.04 -10.78
N THR A 127 5.12 0.55 -9.79
CA THR A 127 4.59 0.78 -8.44
C THR A 127 4.55 2.25 -8.07
N VAL A 128 3.63 2.60 -7.18
CA VAL A 128 3.56 3.97 -6.62
C VAL A 128 4.85 4.28 -5.85
N SER A 129 5.39 3.28 -5.15
CA SER A 129 6.65 3.36 -4.42
C SER A 129 7.82 3.77 -5.32
N PHE A 130 8.03 3.11 -6.46
CA PHE A 130 9.08 3.46 -7.42
C PHE A 130 8.98 4.90 -7.90
N PHE A 131 7.80 5.32 -8.38
CA PHE A 131 7.62 6.70 -8.88
C PHE A 131 7.74 7.73 -7.76
N LEU A 132 7.31 7.39 -6.55
CA LEU A 132 7.44 8.29 -5.41
C LEU A 132 8.91 8.53 -5.05
N GLU A 133 9.72 7.46 -4.99
CA GLU A 133 11.16 7.57 -4.78
C GLU A 133 11.82 8.40 -5.88
N HIS A 134 11.45 8.15 -7.14
CA HIS A 134 11.96 8.92 -8.27
C HIS A 134 11.63 10.41 -8.15
N PHE A 135 10.37 10.78 -7.92
CA PHE A 135 9.97 12.18 -7.81
C PHE A 135 10.53 12.87 -6.56
N THR A 136 10.64 12.16 -5.44
CA THR A 136 11.31 12.68 -4.24
C THR A 136 12.79 12.95 -4.50
N ARG A 137 13.49 12.07 -5.23
CA ARG A 137 14.89 12.30 -5.62
C ARG A 137 15.03 13.50 -6.55
N VAL A 138 14.20 13.61 -7.58
CA VAL A 138 14.22 14.77 -8.48
C VAL A 138 14.03 16.07 -7.69
N ARG A 139 13.08 16.09 -6.73
CA ARG A 139 12.90 17.22 -5.81
C ARG A 139 14.16 17.57 -5.01
N MET A 140 14.93 16.58 -4.56
CA MET A 140 16.18 16.80 -3.82
C MET A 140 17.31 17.36 -4.68
N GLU A 141 17.29 17.06 -5.98
CA GLU A 141 18.31 17.47 -6.95
C GLU A 141 18.03 18.86 -7.56
N GLU A 142 16.84 19.43 -7.34
CA GLU A 142 16.48 20.77 -7.83
C GLU A 142 17.40 21.88 -7.27
N PRO A 143 17.81 22.86 -8.10
CA PRO A 143 18.65 23.96 -7.66
C PRO A 143 18.04 24.75 -6.49
N GLY A 144 18.72 24.71 -5.34
CA GLY A 144 18.26 25.34 -4.11
C GLY A 144 17.11 24.61 -3.42
N ALA A 145 17.00 23.29 -3.62
CA ALA A 145 16.16 22.41 -2.82
C ALA A 145 16.65 22.34 -1.36
N ASP A 146 15.71 22.29 -0.43
CA ASP A 146 15.97 21.95 0.96
C ASP A 146 15.80 20.44 1.13
N ALA A 147 16.88 19.75 1.49
CA ALA A 147 16.89 18.30 1.66
C ALA A 147 15.95 17.83 2.80
N GLY A 148 15.76 18.66 3.83
CA GLY A 148 14.79 18.43 4.91
C GLY A 148 13.35 18.51 4.40
N GLU A 149 13.00 19.58 3.69
CA GLU A 149 11.67 19.72 3.07
C GLU A 149 11.37 18.56 2.10
N ALA A 150 12.35 18.16 1.28
CA ALA A 150 12.17 17.04 0.36
C ALA A 150 11.98 15.68 1.07
N SER A 151 12.73 15.45 2.15
CA SER A 151 12.57 14.25 2.98
C SER A 151 11.19 14.22 3.66
N ASP A 152 10.77 15.32 4.28
CA ASP A 152 9.48 15.42 4.98
C ASP A 152 8.30 15.23 4.00
N ALA A 153 8.40 15.83 2.80
CA ALA A 153 7.43 15.65 1.73
C ALA A 153 7.34 14.17 1.30
N GLY A 154 8.48 13.51 1.09
CA GLY A 154 8.53 12.10 0.72
C GLY A 154 7.91 11.16 1.77
N ILE A 155 8.18 11.42 3.06
CA ILE A 155 7.61 10.65 4.18
C ILE A 155 6.08 10.81 4.23
N LEU A 156 5.58 12.05 4.15
CA LEU A 156 4.15 12.31 4.18
C LEU A 156 3.46 11.73 2.94
N ALA A 157 4.04 11.91 1.76
CA ALA A 157 3.53 11.38 0.51
C ALA A 157 3.45 9.86 0.50
N ARG A 158 4.43 9.16 1.09
CA ARG A 158 4.36 7.70 1.29
C ARG A 158 3.16 7.31 2.15
N GLY A 159 2.90 8.05 3.23
CA GLY A 159 1.73 7.83 4.07
C GLY A 159 0.40 8.03 3.32
N VAL A 160 0.32 9.03 2.45
CA VAL A 160 -0.85 9.27 1.58
C VAL A 160 -1.01 8.13 0.56
N ALA A 161 0.09 7.73 -0.08
CA ALA A 161 0.10 6.63 -1.05
C ALA A 161 -0.35 5.30 -0.40
N GLU A 162 0.12 5.00 0.82
CA GLU A 162 -0.33 3.83 1.58
C GLU A 162 -1.84 3.85 1.85
N LEU A 163 -2.43 5.00 2.19
CA LEU A 163 -3.88 5.12 2.33
C LEU A 163 -4.60 4.86 0.99
N SER A 164 -4.08 5.43 -0.10
CA SER A 164 -4.67 5.26 -1.43
C SER A 164 -4.65 3.80 -1.89
N LEU A 165 -3.64 3.02 -1.49
CA LEU A 165 -3.58 1.60 -1.81
C LEU A 165 -4.74 0.81 -1.21
N ALA A 166 -5.28 1.20 -0.05
CA ALA A 166 -6.38 0.48 0.59
C ALA A 166 -7.74 0.78 -0.03
N ASP A 167 -7.92 1.98 -0.60
CA ASP A 167 -9.18 2.44 -1.14
C ASP A 167 -9.32 2.02 -2.62
N TYR A 168 -10.35 1.22 -2.91
CA TYR A 168 -10.57 0.68 -4.25
C TYR A 168 -10.81 1.77 -5.31
N ALA A 169 -11.31 2.94 -4.91
CA ALA A 169 -11.56 4.05 -5.84
C ALA A 169 -10.29 4.59 -6.51
N PHE A 170 -9.11 4.37 -5.90
CA PHE A 170 -7.83 4.84 -6.44
C PHE A 170 -7.19 3.87 -7.43
N THR A 171 -7.74 2.67 -7.63
CA THR A 171 -7.27 1.71 -8.66
C THR A 171 -7.42 2.25 -10.09
N LYS A 172 -8.28 3.27 -10.30
CA LYS A 172 -8.45 3.97 -11.58
C LYS A 172 -7.24 4.83 -11.97
N TYR A 173 -6.38 5.19 -11.03
CA TYR A 173 -5.22 6.05 -11.30
C TYR A 173 -3.97 5.24 -11.61
N ALA A 174 -3.17 5.72 -12.55
CA ALA A 174 -1.85 5.17 -12.83
C ALA A 174 -0.93 5.36 -11.60
N PRO A 175 -0.02 4.40 -11.32
CA PRO A 175 0.90 4.50 -10.19
C PRO A 175 1.74 5.78 -10.15
N SER A 176 2.18 6.26 -11.32
CA SER A 176 2.93 7.52 -11.43
C SER A 176 2.09 8.76 -11.12
N LEU A 177 0.80 8.76 -11.50
CA LEU A 177 -0.12 9.85 -11.17
C LEU A 177 -0.43 9.89 -9.67
N LEU A 178 -0.62 8.73 -9.04
CA LEU A 178 -0.78 8.64 -7.58
C LEU A 178 0.46 9.12 -6.84
N ALA A 179 1.65 8.76 -7.30
CA ALA A 179 2.90 9.19 -6.70
C ALA A 179 3.08 10.72 -6.79
N ALA A 180 2.90 11.29 -7.99
CA ALA A 180 2.98 12.73 -8.21
C ALA A 180 1.91 13.50 -7.41
N GLY A 181 0.67 13.02 -7.42
CA GLY A 181 -0.42 13.60 -6.64
C GLY A 181 -0.18 13.51 -5.13
N SER A 182 0.34 12.39 -4.63
CA SER A 182 0.68 12.22 -3.20
C SER A 182 1.79 13.18 -2.77
N LEU A 183 2.82 13.36 -3.60
CA LEU A 183 3.93 14.28 -3.31
C LEU A 183 3.48 15.74 -3.37
N GLY A 184 2.72 16.11 -4.40
CA GLY A 184 2.15 17.46 -4.52
C GLY A 184 1.19 17.82 -3.39
N LEU A 185 0.38 16.86 -2.93
CA LEU A 185 -0.47 17.05 -1.76
C LEU A 185 0.37 17.20 -0.48
N ALA A 186 1.41 16.39 -0.30
CA ALA A 186 2.29 16.47 0.86
C ALA A 186 2.95 17.85 0.98
N ASP A 187 3.45 18.41 -0.12
CA ASP A 187 4.01 19.77 -0.15
C ASP A 187 3.02 20.85 0.27
N ARG A 188 1.78 20.75 -0.23
CA ARG A 188 0.70 21.69 0.13
C ARG A 188 0.36 21.61 1.62
N LEU A 189 0.29 20.41 2.17
CA LEU A 189 -0.02 20.19 3.59
C LEU A 189 1.11 20.69 4.50
N LEU A 190 2.37 20.54 4.09
CA LEU A 190 3.54 21.00 4.84
C LEU A 190 3.86 22.48 4.64
N ARG A 191 3.19 23.14 3.68
CA ARG A 191 3.40 24.57 3.32
C ARG A 191 4.85 24.86 2.94
N HIS A 192 5.51 23.91 2.26
CA HIS A 192 6.87 24.09 1.77
C HIS A 192 6.96 25.27 0.81
N ARG A 193 8.03 26.04 0.92
CA ARG A 193 8.21 27.27 0.12
C ARG A 193 8.49 26.96 -1.35
N ARG A 194 9.07 25.79 -1.63
CA ARG A 194 9.43 25.32 -2.97
C ARG A 194 8.84 23.92 -3.20
N PRO A 195 7.57 23.81 -3.60
CA PRO A 195 7.00 22.54 -4.01
C PRO A 195 7.65 22.04 -5.31
N LEU A 196 7.64 20.72 -5.53
CA LEU A 196 8.11 20.15 -6.79
C LEU A 196 7.20 20.61 -7.92
N ASP A 197 7.77 21.01 -9.07
CA ASP A 197 6.96 21.23 -10.27
C ASP A 197 6.40 19.90 -10.75
N LEU A 198 5.11 19.68 -10.51
CA LEU A 198 4.41 18.46 -10.87
C LEU A 198 4.38 18.20 -12.38
N ARG A 199 4.74 19.18 -13.23
CA ARG A 199 4.94 18.99 -14.68
C ARG A 199 6.02 17.96 -14.98
N VAL A 200 6.95 17.69 -14.06
CA VAL A 200 7.93 16.60 -14.17
C VAL A 200 7.28 15.23 -14.40
N SER A 201 6.03 15.06 -13.95
CA SER A 201 5.26 13.84 -14.15
C SER A 201 4.70 13.67 -15.58
N GLY A 202 4.74 14.73 -16.40
CA GLY A 202 4.19 14.75 -17.76
C GLY A 202 2.65 14.79 -17.85
N TYR A 203 1.93 14.79 -16.72
CA TYR A 203 0.47 14.83 -16.71
C TYR A 203 -0.10 16.24 -16.90
N ARG A 204 -1.30 16.31 -17.49
CA ARG A 204 -2.07 17.55 -17.56
C ARG A 204 -2.42 18.03 -16.15
N GLU A 205 -2.31 19.34 -15.93
CA GLU A 205 -2.53 19.94 -14.62
C GLU A 205 -3.93 19.65 -14.04
N GLY A 206 -4.96 19.62 -14.89
CA GLY A 206 -6.32 19.26 -14.47
C GLY A 206 -6.43 17.85 -13.87
N LEU A 207 -5.73 16.87 -14.44
CA LEU A 207 -5.73 15.49 -13.94
C LEU A 207 -4.99 15.39 -12.59
N LEU A 208 -3.85 16.07 -12.47
CA LEU A 208 -3.11 16.15 -11.20
C LEU A 208 -3.94 16.80 -10.10
N ARG A 209 -4.61 17.92 -10.40
CA ARG A 209 -5.50 18.60 -9.44
C ARG A 209 -6.67 17.71 -9.01
N GLY A 210 -7.29 16.98 -9.94
CA GLY A 210 -8.35 16.02 -9.62
C GLY A 210 -7.86 14.90 -8.69
N CYS A 211 -6.74 14.27 -9.03
CA CYS A 211 -6.13 13.23 -8.18
C CYS A 211 -5.77 13.78 -6.79
N MET A 212 -5.16 14.96 -6.71
CA MET A 212 -4.81 15.60 -5.43
C MET A 212 -6.04 15.92 -4.58
N ALA A 213 -7.14 16.37 -5.19
CA ALA A 213 -8.38 16.67 -4.47
C ALA A 213 -9.01 15.41 -3.86
N GLU A 214 -9.04 14.31 -4.60
CA GLU A 214 -9.52 13.02 -4.08
C GLU A 214 -8.59 12.48 -2.97
N LEU A 215 -7.26 12.59 -3.14
CA LEU A 215 -6.30 12.22 -2.10
C LEU A 215 -6.46 13.10 -0.84
N GLN A 216 -6.75 14.39 -1.00
CA GLN A 216 -6.99 15.30 0.12
C GLN A 216 -8.24 14.89 0.91
N LEU A 217 -9.31 14.51 0.22
CA LEU A 217 -10.52 13.99 0.86
C LEU A 217 -10.22 12.68 1.61
N LEU A 218 -9.48 11.76 0.98
CA LEU A 218 -9.06 10.51 1.62
C LEU A 218 -8.28 10.76 2.91
N VAL A 219 -7.34 11.71 2.90
CA VAL A 219 -6.57 12.10 4.08
C VAL A 219 -7.48 12.68 5.16
N ALA A 220 -8.40 13.58 4.81
CA ALA A 220 -9.34 14.18 5.76
C ALA A 220 -10.24 13.14 6.45
N LEU A 221 -10.75 12.17 5.70
CA LEU A 221 -11.55 11.06 6.24
C LEU A 221 -10.74 10.15 7.17
N ASN A 222 -9.44 9.99 6.89
CA ASN A 222 -8.55 9.14 7.66
C ASN A 222 -7.79 9.87 8.77
N GLU A 223 -7.86 11.20 8.87
CA GLU A 223 -7.17 12.00 9.91
C GLU A 223 -7.58 11.57 11.32
N GLN A 224 -8.86 11.26 11.55
CA GLN A 224 -9.34 10.78 12.85
C GLN A 224 -8.76 9.41 13.19
N SER A 225 -8.59 8.53 12.20
CA SER A 225 -7.97 7.21 12.34
C SER A 225 -6.46 7.32 12.57
N LEU A 226 -5.78 8.23 11.87
CA LEU A 226 -4.35 8.52 12.01
C LEU A 226 -4.02 9.17 13.37
N ARG A 227 -4.84 10.10 13.86
CA ARG A 227 -4.70 10.69 15.21
C ARG A 227 -4.80 9.62 16.31
N LYS A 228 -5.82 8.74 16.24
CA LYS A 228 -5.99 7.61 17.18
C LYS A 228 -4.79 6.64 17.16
N GLN A 229 -4.22 6.36 15.99
CA GLN A 229 -3.04 5.49 15.85
C GLN A 229 -1.75 6.15 16.39
N LYS A 230 -1.54 7.45 16.11
CA LYS A 230 -0.42 8.25 16.66
C LYS A 230 -0.46 8.30 18.19
N GLU A 231 -1.63 8.51 18.78
CA GLU A 231 -1.82 8.51 20.24
C GLU A 231 -1.54 7.14 20.87
N LYS A 232 -2.02 6.04 20.27
CA LYS A 232 -1.72 4.67 20.73
C LYS A 232 -0.22 4.36 20.67
N LYS A 233 0.49 4.78 19.61
CA LYS A 233 1.96 4.65 19.49
C LYS A 233 2.69 5.52 20.53
N LYS A 234 2.25 6.76 20.78
CA LYS A 234 2.82 7.66 21.79
C LYS A 234 2.66 7.09 23.20
N LYS A 235 1.48 6.56 23.54
CA LYS A 235 1.21 5.84 24.80
C LYS A 235 2.07 4.57 24.96
N LYS A 236 2.26 3.77 23.90
CA LYS A 236 3.16 2.61 23.91
C LYS A 236 4.63 3.00 24.10
N ARG A 237 5.12 4.07 23.44
CA ARG A 237 6.49 4.59 23.63
C ARG A 237 6.71 5.12 25.06
N LYS A 238 5.73 5.82 25.63
CA LYS A 238 5.79 6.33 27.02
C LYS A 238 5.85 5.18 28.03
N LYS A 239 4.96 4.17 27.91
CA LYS A 239 5.02 2.95 28.74
C LYS A 239 6.35 2.19 28.61
N LYS A 240 6.96 2.17 27.43
CA LYS A 240 8.26 1.49 27.20
C LYS A 240 9.44 2.24 27.84
N ARG A 241 9.37 3.58 27.94
CA ARG A 241 10.34 4.42 28.67
C ARG A 241 10.20 4.25 30.19
N GLU A 242 8.98 4.33 30.72
CA GLU A 242 8.69 4.13 32.16
C GLU A 242 9.13 2.72 32.65
N LYS A 243 8.95 1.68 31.80
CA LYS A 243 9.38 0.32 32.13
C LYS A 243 10.89 0.12 32.05
N LYS A 244 11.62 0.96 31.28
CA LYS A 244 13.09 0.98 31.24
C LYS A 244 13.67 1.71 32.46
N GLU A 245 13.09 2.85 32.84
CA GLU A 245 13.50 3.60 34.04
C GLU A 245 13.32 2.78 35.32
N LYS A 246 12.17 2.11 35.49
CA LYS A 246 11.94 1.21 36.64
C LYS A 246 12.90 0.02 36.71
N LYS A 247 13.36 -0.48 35.56
CA LYS A 247 14.37 -1.55 35.50
C LYS A 247 15.78 -1.05 35.79
N GLY A 248 16.14 0.16 35.36
CA GLY A 248 17.43 0.78 35.67
C GLY A 248 17.57 1.10 37.16
N ALA A 249 16.51 1.60 37.79
CA ALA A 249 16.49 1.88 39.23
C ALA A 249 16.67 0.61 40.11
N LEU A 250 16.22 -0.55 39.64
CA LEU A 250 16.36 -1.82 40.37
C LEU A 250 17.76 -2.45 40.29
N ILE A 251 18.61 -1.99 39.38
CA ILE A 251 19.98 -2.51 39.17
C ILE A 251 21.03 -1.65 39.91
N THR A 252 20.61 -0.53 40.51
CA THR A 252 21.49 0.45 41.16
C THR A 252 21.39 0.40 42.71
N VAL A 253 20.90 -0.71 43.27
CA VAL A 253 20.80 -0.95 44.72
C VAL A 253 21.54 -2.24 45.06
#